data_AF-A0A9C9FWU2-F1
#
_entry.id   AF-A0A9C9FWU2-F1
#
_cell.length_a   1.000
_cell.length_b   1.000
_cell.length_c   1.000
_cell.angle_alpha   90.00
_cell.angle_beta   90.00
_cell.angle_gamma   90.00
#
_symmetry.space_group_name_H-M   'P 1'
#
loop_
_entity.id
_entity.type
_entity.pdbx_description
1 polymer ?
#
loop_
_entity_poly.entity_id
_entity_poly.type
_entity_poly.pdbx_seq_one_letter_code
_entity_poly.pdbx_strand_id
1 'polypeptide(L)'
;GSRFDIWSSVAVVVGTAIPSFLFAVFLLVIFAGGNYLDWFPLAGLVSENWAQLSWPDRILDYFWHLVLPITAMTIGGFATLTMLTKNSFLDQIHQQYVLTARAKGLSERRVMYGHVFRNAMLIVIAGFPGAFIGILFTGSLLIEIIFSLDGLGLLGFEAAFSRDYPVMFGTLYFFSLLGLLMNLLSDITYMLVDPRIDFESRDV
;
A
#
# COMPACT_ATOMS: atom_id res chain seq x y z
N GLY A 1 12.96 -23.95 -3.54
CA GLY A 1 11.79 -23.38 -4.23
C GLY A 1 11.67 -23.97 -5.63
N SER A 2 10.46 -23.97 -6.20
CA SER A 2 10.26 -24.30 -7.62
C SER A 2 10.93 -23.25 -8.52
N ARG A 3 11.13 -23.55 -9.81
CA ARG A 3 11.68 -22.55 -10.76
C ARG A 3 10.84 -21.28 -10.84
N PHE A 4 9.52 -21.43 -10.69
CA PHE A 4 8.58 -20.30 -10.60
C PHE A 4 8.86 -19.42 -9.39
N ASP A 5 9.09 -20.02 -8.22
CA ASP A 5 9.37 -19.30 -6.98
C ASP A 5 10.67 -18.47 -7.05
N ILE A 6 11.67 -19.00 -7.75
CA ILE A 6 12.93 -18.29 -7.97
C ILE A 6 12.71 -17.09 -8.90
N TRP A 7 12.06 -17.30 -10.06
CA TRP A 7 11.81 -16.23 -11.03
C TRP A 7 10.89 -15.13 -10.49
N SER A 8 9.82 -15.50 -9.77
CA SER A 8 8.93 -14.52 -9.16
C SER A 8 9.64 -13.72 -8.07
N SER A 9 10.45 -14.36 -7.22
CA SER A 9 11.23 -13.68 -6.20
C SER A 9 12.26 -12.73 -6.83
N VAL A 10 12.94 -13.15 -7.90
CA VAL A 10 13.89 -12.28 -8.64
C VAL A 10 13.17 -11.10 -9.27
N ALA A 11 12.02 -11.30 -9.92
CA ALA A 11 11.24 -10.20 -10.49
C ALA A 11 10.80 -9.19 -9.43
N VAL A 12 10.39 -9.68 -8.26
CA VAL A 12 10.01 -8.86 -7.10
C VAL A 12 11.21 -8.08 -6.56
N VAL A 13 12.39 -8.69 -6.44
CA VAL A 13 13.64 -8.00 -6.04
C VAL A 13 14.05 -6.95 -7.06
N VAL A 14 13.97 -7.26 -8.35
CA VAL A 14 14.31 -6.27 -9.38
C VAL A 14 13.33 -5.09 -9.32
N GLY A 15 12.06 -5.36 -9.02
CA GLY A 15 11.04 -4.33 -8.80
C GLY A 15 11.36 -3.36 -7.66
N THR A 16 12.02 -3.80 -6.57
CA THR A 16 12.42 -2.88 -5.47
C THR A 16 13.54 -1.93 -5.89
N ALA A 17 14.35 -2.33 -6.86
CA ALA A 17 15.46 -1.50 -7.34
C ALA A 17 14.97 -0.29 -8.16
N ILE A 18 13.70 -0.28 -8.58
CA ILE A 18 13.09 0.81 -9.32
C ILE A 18 12.39 1.76 -8.34
N PRO A 19 12.88 2.99 -8.16
CA PRO A 19 12.16 4.04 -7.46
C PRO A 19 10.73 4.22 -8.00
N SER A 20 9.76 4.39 -7.10
CA SER A 20 8.34 4.56 -7.47
C SER A 20 8.11 5.69 -8.47
N PHE A 21 8.82 6.82 -8.33
CA PHE A 21 8.73 7.94 -9.27
C PHE A 21 9.28 7.62 -10.66
N LEU A 22 10.36 6.82 -10.77
CA LEU A 22 10.87 6.39 -12.08
C LEU A 22 9.88 5.45 -12.75
N PHE A 23 9.25 4.57 -11.97
CA PHE A 23 8.18 3.72 -12.46
C PHE A 23 6.96 4.54 -12.90
N ALA A 24 6.61 5.62 -12.19
CA ALA A 24 5.57 6.56 -12.62
C ALA A 24 5.89 7.20 -13.97
N VAL A 25 7.11 7.71 -14.17
CA VAL A 25 7.53 8.28 -15.46
C VAL A 25 7.45 7.23 -16.57
N PHE A 26 7.90 6.01 -16.30
CA PHE A 26 7.76 4.89 -17.25
C PHE A 26 6.29 4.63 -17.61
N LEU A 27 5.40 4.55 -16.61
CA LEU A 27 3.97 4.36 -16.84
C LEU A 27 3.38 5.50 -17.67
N LEU A 28 3.70 6.75 -17.32
CA LEU A 28 3.21 7.93 -18.03
C LEU A 28 3.64 7.91 -19.50
N VAL A 29 4.93 7.65 -19.79
CA VAL A 29 5.43 7.61 -21.17
C VAL A 29 4.72 6.55 -22.01
N ILE A 30 4.52 5.35 -21.48
CA ILE A 30 3.95 4.23 -22.25
C ILE A 30 2.43 4.33 -22.37
N PHE A 31 1.75 4.73 -21.31
CA PHE A 31 0.30 4.61 -21.20
C PHE A 31 -0.47 5.92 -21.36
N ALA A 32 0.19 7.07 -21.24
CA ALA A 32 -0.45 8.38 -21.34
C ALA A 32 0.29 9.35 -22.28
N GLY A 33 1.53 9.07 -22.66
CA GLY A 33 2.41 10.00 -23.38
C GLY A 33 2.03 10.29 -24.85
N GLY A 34 0.88 9.84 -25.36
CA GLY A 34 0.42 10.03 -26.74
C GLY A 34 1.22 9.29 -27.84
N ASN A 35 2.44 8.85 -27.55
CA ASN A 35 3.34 8.22 -28.52
C ASN A 35 3.21 6.69 -28.60
N TYR A 36 2.58 6.06 -27.60
CA TYR A 36 2.51 4.60 -27.46
C TYR A 36 1.06 4.11 -27.33
N LEU A 37 0.63 3.66 -26.15
CA LEU A 37 -0.68 3.04 -25.94
C LEU A 37 -1.79 4.06 -25.71
N ASP A 38 -1.49 5.17 -25.03
CA ASP A 38 -2.41 6.30 -24.79
C ASP A 38 -3.78 5.88 -24.21
N TRP A 39 -3.75 4.97 -23.23
CA TRP A 39 -4.94 4.42 -22.57
C TRP A 39 -5.39 5.23 -21.37
N PHE A 40 -4.52 6.07 -20.82
CA PHE A 40 -4.75 6.75 -19.55
C PHE A 40 -4.46 8.25 -19.69
N PRO A 41 -5.10 9.09 -18.88
CA PRO A 41 -4.86 10.52 -18.89
C PRO A 41 -3.44 10.85 -18.43
N LEU A 42 -2.91 11.95 -18.97
CA LEU A 42 -1.56 12.46 -18.70
C LEU A 42 -1.43 13.06 -17.29
N ALA A 43 -2.47 13.75 -16.83
CA ALA A 43 -2.40 14.58 -15.63
C ALA A 43 -3.81 14.88 -15.08
N GLY A 44 -3.85 15.32 -13.82
CA GLY A 44 -5.08 15.74 -13.14
C GLY A 44 -5.90 14.58 -12.58
N LEU A 45 -6.98 14.93 -11.90
CA LEU A 45 -7.90 13.98 -11.24
C LEU A 45 -9.19 13.73 -12.03
N VAL A 46 -9.50 14.59 -13.00
CA VAL A 46 -10.76 14.57 -13.75
C VAL A 46 -10.54 15.09 -15.17
N SER A 47 -11.35 14.61 -16.11
CA SER A 47 -11.37 15.09 -17.49
C SER A 47 -11.92 16.52 -17.62
N GLU A 48 -11.56 17.24 -18.68
CA GLU A 48 -12.07 18.60 -18.96
C GLU A 48 -13.60 18.67 -19.06
N ASN A 49 -14.25 17.60 -19.52
CA ASN A 49 -15.70 17.50 -19.65
C ASN A 49 -16.41 17.04 -18.37
N TRP A 50 -15.72 16.95 -17.23
CA TRP A 50 -16.25 16.43 -15.96
C TRP A 50 -17.62 16.99 -15.56
N ALA A 51 -17.81 18.31 -15.74
CA ALA A 51 -19.06 18.98 -15.39
C ALA A 51 -20.27 18.45 -16.18
N GLN A 52 -20.05 17.89 -17.37
CA GLN A 52 -21.06 17.38 -18.28
C GLN A 52 -21.32 15.88 -18.10
N LEU A 53 -20.44 15.17 -17.40
CA LEU A 53 -20.56 13.74 -17.13
C LEU A 53 -21.71 13.44 -16.16
N SER A 54 -22.37 12.30 -16.38
CA SER A 54 -23.34 11.75 -15.43
C SER A 54 -22.65 11.29 -14.13
N TRP A 55 -23.41 11.10 -13.05
CA TRP A 55 -22.81 10.71 -11.76
C TRP A 55 -22.01 9.40 -11.82
N PRO A 56 -22.48 8.32 -12.49
CA PRO A 56 -21.66 7.11 -12.69
C PRO A 56 -20.40 7.36 -13.53
N ASP A 57 -20.50 8.16 -14.59
CA ASP A 57 -19.37 8.42 -15.49
C ASP A 57 -18.27 9.23 -14.78
N ARG A 58 -18.65 10.15 -13.89
CA ARG A 58 -17.72 10.84 -13.01
C ARG A 58 -16.92 9.88 -12.14
N ILE A 59 -17.56 8.88 -11.55
CA ILE A 59 -16.85 7.89 -10.73
C ILE A 59 -15.83 7.13 -11.60
N LEU A 60 -16.25 6.69 -12.78
CA LEU A 60 -15.38 5.97 -13.70
C LEU A 60 -14.18 6.83 -14.13
N ASP A 61 -14.43 8.07 -14.51
CA ASP A 61 -13.41 9.03 -14.93
C ASP A 61 -12.39 9.28 -13.80
N TYR A 62 -12.86 9.46 -12.57
CA TYR A 62 -11.98 9.65 -11.42
C TYR A 62 -11.08 8.44 -11.15
N PHE A 63 -11.64 7.22 -11.16
CA PHE A 63 -10.83 6.01 -11.02
C PHE A 63 -9.86 5.81 -12.19
N TRP A 64 -10.25 6.23 -13.40
CA TRP A 64 -9.40 6.18 -14.58
C TRP A 64 -8.15 7.04 -14.41
N HIS A 65 -8.29 8.26 -13.87
CA HIS A 65 -7.16 9.14 -13.55
C HIS A 65 -6.26 8.59 -12.43
N LEU A 66 -6.84 7.85 -11.48
CA LEU A 66 -6.10 7.30 -10.34
C LEU A 66 -5.30 6.03 -10.66
N VAL A 67 -5.54 5.35 -11.78
CA VAL A 67 -4.89 4.06 -12.07
C VAL A 67 -3.37 4.19 -12.10
N LEU A 68 -2.83 5.12 -12.89
CA LEU A 68 -1.37 5.25 -13.04
C LEU A 68 -0.68 5.73 -11.74
N PRO A 69 -1.17 6.80 -11.06
CA PRO A 69 -0.60 7.24 -9.78
C PRO A 69 -0.59 6.13 -8.73
N ILE A 70 -1.72 5.42 -8.53
CA ILE A 70 -1.82 4.37 -7.51
C ILE A 70 -0.93 3.18 -7.88
N THR A 71 -0.91 2.78 -9.14
CA THR A 71 -0.04 1.69 -9.60
C THR A 71 1.43 2.04 -9.39
N ALA A 72 1.83 3.29 -9.61
CA ALA A 72 3.17 3.75 -9.31
C ALA A 72 3.49 3.76 -7.80
N MET A 73 2.54 4.16 -6.95
CA MET A 73 2.74 4.18 -5.50
C MET A 73 2.86 2.79 -4.90
N THR A 74 2.09 1.82 -5.42
CA THR A 74 2.07 0.44 -4.90
C THR A 74 3.40 -0.27 -5.08
N ILE A 75 4.16 0.00 -6.15
CA ILE A 75 5.43 -0.70 -6.41
C ILE A 75 6.47 -0.48 -5.30
N GLY A 76 6.47 0.70 -4.66
CA GLY A 76 7.45 1.07 -3.64
C GLY A 76 7.42 0.19 -2.40
N GLY A 77 6.25 -0.37 -2.05
CA GLY A 77 6.07 -1.27 -0.91
C GLY A 77 5.78 -2.72 -1.30
N PHE A 78 5.40 -2.98 -2.55
CA PHE A 78 4.88 -4.27 -3.00
C PHE A 78 5.82 -5.43 -2.71
N ALA A 79 7.10 -5.25 -3.03
CA ALA A 79 8.06 -6.33 -2.93
C ALA A 79 8.48 -6.64 -1.50
N THR A 80 8.68 -5.60 -0.67
CA THR A 80 8.89 -5.77 0.78
C THR A 80 7.71 -6.49 1.41
N LEU A 81 6.49 -6.07 1.10
CA LEU A 81 5.26 -6.69 1.61
C LEU A 81 5.12 -8.14 1.16
N THR A 82 5.42 -8.43 -0.12
CA THR A 82 5.38 -9.79 -0.67
C THR A 82 6.38 -10.70 0.01
N MET A 83 7.63 -10.25 0.19
CA MET A 83 8.66 -11.02 0.86
C MET A 83 8.36 -11.25 2.34
N LEU A 84 7.92 -10.20 3.03
CA LEU A 84 7.51 -10.27 4.41
C LEU A 84 6.39 -11.30 4.58
N THR A 85 5.35 -11.21 3.75
CA THR A 85 4.23 -12.15 3.76
C THR A 85 4.71 -13.58 3.48
N LYS A 86 5.52 -13.78 2.44
CA LYS A 86 6.07 -15.11 2.11
C LYS A 86 6.84 -15.71 3.28
N ASN A 87 7.75 -14.95 3.87
CA ASN A 87 8.59 -15.42 4.96
C ASN A 87 7.75 -15.71 6.21
N SER A 88 6.83 -14.82 6.58
CA SER A 88 5.93 -15.06 7.71
C SER A 88 5.06 -16.31 7.51
N PHE A 89 4.60 -16.60 6.29
CA PHE A 89 3.87 -17.85 6.02
C PHE A 89 4.77 -19.08 6.15
N LEU A 90 5.98 -19.04 5.61
CA LEU A 90 6.93 -20.15 5.70
C LEU A 90 7.28 -20.47 7.16
N ASP A 91 7.53 -19.45 7.97
CA ASP A 91 7.84 -19.61 9.40
C ASP A 91 6.68 -20.25 10.18
N GLN A 92 5.44 -19.94 9.81
CA GLN A 92 4.24 -20.47 10.45
C GLN A 92 3.92 -21.91 10.01
N ILE A 93 4.17 -22.27 8.74
CA ILE A 93 3.88 -23.62 8.21
C ILE A 93 4.65 -24.72 8.94
N HIS A 94 5.84 -24.41 9.48
CA HIS A 94 6.69 -25.38 10.18
C HIS A 94 6.39 -25.50 11.69
N GLN A 95 5.38 -24.81 12.20
CA GLN A 95 5.04 -24.81 13.62
C GLN A 95 4.25 -26.05 14.06
N GLN A 96 4.41 -26.42 15.34
CA GLN A 96 3.77 -27.62 15.91
C GLN A 96 2.23 -27.58 15.87
N TYR A 97 1.63 -26.39 15.97
CA TYR A 97 0.17 -26.27 15.87
C TYR A 97 -0.35 -26.62 14.46
N VAL A 98 0.44 -26.38 13.41
CA VAL A 98 0.13 -26.75 12.02
C VAL A 98 0.22 -28.25 11.83
N LEU A 99 1.27 -28.89 12.35
CA LEU A 99 1.42 -30.35 12.35
C LEU A 99 0.23 -31.02 13.06
N THR A 100 -0.17 -30.48 14.21
CA THR A 100 -1.33 -30.97 14.97
C THR A 100 -2.63 -30.79 14.19
N ALA A 101 -2.82 -29.65 13.52
CA ALA A 101 -3.98 -29.40 12.69
C ALA A 101 -4.08 -30.40 11.51
N ARG A 102 -2.94 -30.69 10.86
CA ARG A 102 -2.85 -31.72 9.81
C ARG A 102 -3.14 -33.11 10.36
N ALA A 103 -2.59 -33.47 11.53
CA ALA A 103 -2.83 -34.75 12.17
C ALA A 103 -4.30 -34.96 12.57
N LYS A 104 -5.03 -33.88 12.85
CA LYS A 104 -6.49 -33.89 13.07
C LYS A 104 -7.32 -34.08 11.79
N GLY A 105 -6.68 -34.23 10.62
CA GLY A 105 -7.36 -34.46 9.34
C GLY A 105 -7.94 -33.20 8.70
N LEU A 106 -7.51 -32.01 9.12
CA LEU A 106 -7.94 -30.76 8.47
C LEU A 106 -7.35 -30.66 7.06
N SER A 107 -8.15 -30.19 6.11
CA SER A 107 -7.68 -29.96 4.74
C SER A 107 -6.63 -28.85 4.68
N GLU A 108 -5.68 -28.93 3.75
CA GLU A 108 -4.62 -27.91 3.59
C GLU A 108 -5.17 -26.48 3.49
N ARG A 109 -6.30 -26.28 2.80
CA ARG A 109 -6.95 -24.96 2.71
C ARG A 109 -7.40 -24.45 4.09
N ARG A 110 -7.97 -25.32 4.92
CA ARG A 110 -8.42 -24.96 6.27
C ARG A 110 -7.24 -24.72 7.21
N VAL A 111 -6.16 -25.48 7.06
CA VAL A 111 -4.90 -25.24 7.78
C VAL A 111 -4.29 -23.89 7.39
N MET A 112 -4.21 -23.61 6.09
CA MET A 112 -3.58 -22.40 5.58
C MET A 112 -4.37 -21.14 5.96
N TYR A 113 -5.67 -21.06 5.65
CA TYR A 113 -6.47 -19.86 5.95
C TYR A 113 -6.94 -19.77 7.40
N GLY A 114 -7.13 -20.90 8.08
CA GLY A 114 -7.65 -20.93 9.44
C GLY A 114 -6.58 -20.80 10.52
N HIS A 115 -5.41 -21.42 10.32
CA HIS A 115 -4.37 -21.48 11.34
C HIS A 115 -3.12 -20.67 10.96
N VAL A 116 -2.60 -20.85 9.74
CA VAL A 116 -1.35 -20.19 9.31
C VAL A 116 -1.57 -18.69 9.04
N PHE A 117 -2.60 -18.34 8.25
CA PHE A 117 -2.88 -16.97 7.81
C PHE A 117 -3.01 -16.00 8.98
N ARG A 118 -3.79 -16.36 10.00
CA ARG A 118 -4.03 -15.49 11.16
C ARG A 118 -2.75 -15.13 11.89
N ASN A 119 -1.85 -16.09 12.08
CA ASN A 119 -0.56 -15.87 12.75
C ASN A 119 0.46 -15.16 11.84
N ALA A 120 0.52 -15.52 10.56
CA ALA A 120 1.48 -14.97 9.62
C ALA A 120 1.20 -13.49 9.31
N MET A 121 -0.08 -13.08 9.29
CA MET A 121 -0.48 -11.71 8.97
C MET A 121 -0.20 -10.71 10.08
N LEU A 122 0.05 -11.14 11.33
CA LEU A 122 0.32 -10.23 12.45
C LEU A 122 1.53 -9.32 12.18
N ILE A 123 2.60 -9.87 11.60
CA ILE A 123 3.81 -9.10 11.24
C ILE A 123 3.50 -8.10 10.12
N VAL A 124 2.67 -8.51 9.15
CA VAL A 124 2.27 -7.64 8.03
C VAL A 124 1.41 -6.48 8.51
N ILE A 125 0.45 -6.74 9.40
CA ILE A 125 -0.41 -5.73 10.01
C ILE A 125 0.44 -4.76 10.86
N ALA A 126 1.43 -5.26 11.60
CA ALA A 126 2.39 -4.46 12.37
C ALA A 126 3.09 -3.38 11.55
N GLY A 127 3.50 -3.78 10.35
CA GLY A 127 4.26 -2.92 9.45
C GLY A 127 3.39 -1.86 8.76
N PHE A 128 2.07 -2.00 8.79
CA PHE A 128 1.17 -1.18 7.98
C PHE A 128 1.21 0.31 8.35
N PRO A 129 1.11 0.73 9.64
CA PRO A 129 1.18 2.14 10.00
C PRO A 129 2.49 2.81 9.57
N GLY A 130 3.63 2.13 9.79
CA GLY A 130 4.95 2.63 9.40
C GLY A 130 5.11 2.73 7.88
N ALA A 131 4.68 1.70 7.14
CA ALA A 131 4.71 1.71 5.68
C ALA A 131 3.83 2.83 5.10
N PHE A 132 2.64 3.02 5.68
CA PHE A 132 1.69 4.04 5.25
C PHE A 132 2.25 5.46 5.44
N ILE A 133 2.84 5.76 6.59
CA ILE A 133 3.53 7.05 6.84
C ILE A 133 4.69 7.22 5.85
N GLY A 134 5.49 6.18 5.63
CA GLY A 134 6.61 6.22 4.68
C GLY A 134 6.19 6.59 3.25
N ILE A 135 5.05 6.05 2.79
CA ILE A 135 4.49 6.35 1.46
C ILE A 135 4.07 7.81 1.34
N LEU A 136 3.44 8.38 2.37
CA LEU A 136 2.99 9.78 2.37
C LEU A 136 4.15 10.78 2.25
N PHE A 137 5.26 10.54 2.93
CA PHE A 137 6.38 11.51 2.93
C PHE A 137 7.38 11.30 1.80
N THR A 138 7.59 10.05 1.36
CA THR A 138 8.67 9.73 0.40
C THR A 138 8.15 9.57 -1.02
N GLY A 139 6.97 8.97 -1.16
CA GLY A 139 6.41 8.59 -2.46
C GLY A 139 5.39 9.58 -3.00
N SER A 140 4.53 10.15 -2.14
CA SER A 140 3.39 10.93 -2.63
C SER A 140 3.81 12.23 -3.32
N LEU A 141 4.78 12.98 -2.79
CA LEU A 141 5.22 14.25 -3.37
C LEU A 141 5.64 14.14 -4.84
N LEU A 142 6.54 13.21 -5.17
CA LEU A 142 7.04 13.08 -6.54
C LEU A 142 5.95 12.56 -7.48
N ILE A 143 5.09 11.66 -7.01
CA ILE A 143 3.95 11.15 -7.78
C ILE A 143 2.93 12.28 -8.04
N GLU A 144 2.65 13.09 -7.03
CA GLU A 144 1.77 14.26 -7.12
C GLU A 144 2.31 15.26 -8.15
N ILE A 145 3.62 15.54 -8.16
CA ILE A 145 4.24 16.40 -9.17
C ILE A 145 4.14 15.80 -10.57
N ILE A 146 4.47 14.51 -10.74
CA ILE A 146 4.49 13.85 -12.06
C ILE A 146 3.10 13.84 -12.71
N PHE A 147 2.05 13.56 -11.93
CA PHE A 147 0.68 13.49 -12.43
C PHE A 147 -0.11 14.81 -12.24
N SER A 148 0.56 15.89 -11.80
CA SER A 148 -0.06 17.20 -11.53
C SER A 148 -1.29 17.10 -10.61
N LEU A 149 -1.12 16.46 -9.46
CA LEU A 149 -2.15 16.27 -8.45
C LEU A 149 -1.95 17.26 -7.31
N ASP A 150 -3.02 17.93 -6.91
CA ASP A 150 -3.05 18.84 -5.75
C ASP A 150 -3.18 18.04 -4.44
N GLY A 151 -2.13 17.30 -4.09
CA GLY A 151 -2.10 16.47 -2.90
C GLY A 151 -1.53 17.18 -1.66
N LEU A 152 -1.70 16.52 -0.51
CA LEU A 152 -1.22 17.04 0.78
C LEU A 152 0.30 16.99 0.90
N GLY A 153 0.97 16.08 0.18
CA GLY A 153 2.43 15.98 0.16
C GLY A 153 3.04 17.21 -0.50
N LEU A 154 2.53 17.57 -1.68
CA LEU A 154 2.89 18.77 -2.43
C LEU A 154 2.57 20.03 -1.63
N LEU A 155 1.36 20.14 -1.08
CA LEU A 155 0.95 21.29 -0.27
C LEU A 155 1.88 21.52 0.93
N GLY A 156 2.22 20.45 1.67
CA GLY A 156 3.13 20.52 2.81
C GLY A 156 4.55 20.94 2.40
N PHE A 157 5.03 20.43 1.27
CA PHE A 157 6.34 20.78 0.72
C PHE A 157 6.42 22.26 0.28
N GLU A 158 5.42 22.73 -0.46
CA GLU A 158 5.33 24.12 -0.92
C GLU A 158 5.19 25.09 0.25
N ALA A 159 4.40 24.75 1.28
CA ALA A 159 4.27 25.53 2.49
C ALA A 159 5.59 25.65 3.25
N ALA A 160 6.35 24.55 3.37
CA ALA A 160 7.67 24.56 3.99
C ALA A 160 8.67 25.43 3.21
N PHE A 161 8.65 25.36 1.88
CA PHE A 161 9.54 26.15 1.02
C PHE A 161 9.20 27.66 1.04
N SER A 162 7.91 27.99 0.96
CA SER A 162 7.39 29.36 1.02
C SER A 162 7.36 29.96 2.43
N ARG A 163 7.71 29.16 3.45
CA ARG A 163 7.64 29.52 4.88
C ARG A 163 6.23 29.94 5.32
N ASP A 164 5.21 29.34 4.73
CA ASP A 164 3.84 29.45 5.19
C ASP A 164 3.67 28.56 6.44
N TYR A 165 4.06 29.10 7.59
CA TYR A 165 4.01 28.38 8.87
C TYR A 165 2.59 27.88 9.22
N PRO A 166 1.51 28.66 9.04
CA PRO A 166 0.15 28.17 9.26
C PRO A 166 -0.17 26.90 8.44
N VAL A 167 0.07 26.91 7.13
CA VAL A 167 -0.23 25.74 6.27
C VAL A 167 0.71 24.58 6.60
N MET A 168 2.00 24.86 6.80
CA MET A 168 2.98 23.84 7.19
C MET A 168 2.56 23.14 8.49
N PHE A 169 2.23 23.88 9.55
CA PHE A 169 1.77 23.26 10.80
C PHE A 169 0.41 22.56 10.64
N GLY A 170 -0.50 23.08 9.81
CA GLY A 170 -1.75 22.43 9.47
C GLY A 170 -1.55 21.05 8.81
N THR A 171 -0.66 20.97 7.83
CA THR A 171 -0.32 19.70 7.16
C THR A 171 0.38 18.73 8.12
N LEU A 172 1.31 19.19 8.96
CA LEU A 172 1.97 18.36 9.97
C LEU A 172 0.97 17.79 10.99
N TYR A 173 0.05 18.62 11.47
CA TYR A 173 -1.03 18.18 12.35
C TYR A 173 -1.88 17.11 11.67
N PHE A 174 -2.30 17.34 10.43
CA PHE A 174 -3.13 16.39 9.69
C PHE A 174 -2.43 15.05 9.47
N PHE A 175 -1.15 15.05 9.06
CA PHE A 175 -0.36 13.82 8.92
C PHE A 175 -0.19 13.09 10.24
N SER A 176 0.02 13.81 11.34
CA SER A 176 0.14 13.22 12.68
C SER A 176 -1.17 12.57 13.12
N LEU A 177 -2.29 13.24 12.90
CA LEU A 177 -3.62 12.71 13.20
C LEU A 177 -3.93 11.46 12.36
N LEU A 178 -3.61 11.50 11.06
CA LEU A 178 -3.84 10.37 10.17
C LEU A 178 -2.94 9.18 10.53
N GLY A 179 -1.69 9.44 10.92
CA GLY A 179 -0.79 8.41 11.48
C GLY A 179 -1.34 7.78 12.76
N LEU A 180 -1.89 8.58 13.68
CA LEU A 180 -2.55 8.06 14.88
C LEU A 180 -3.75 7.17 14.55
N LEU A 181 -4.60 7.61 13.60
CA LEU A 181 -5.74 6.81 13.14
C LEU A 181 -5.30 5.49 12.52
N MET A 182 -4.20 5.49 11.74
CA MET A 182 -3.66 4.25 11.16
C MET A 182 -3.10 3.29 12.22
N ASN A 183 -2.47 3.81 13.28
CA ASN A 183 -2.05 2.98 14.41
C ASN A 183 -3.27 2.36 15.11
N LEU A 184 -4.30 3.14 15.40
CA LEU A 184 -5.54 2.63 16.00
C LEU A 184 -6.21 1.57 15.12
N LEU A 185 -6.27 1.79 13.80
CA LEU A 185 -6.81 0.81 12.86
C LEU A 185 -5.98 -0.48 12.85
N SER A 186 -4.66 -0.39 12.98
CA SER A 186 -3.79 -1.56 13.13
C SER A 186 -4.10 -2.33 14.42
N ASP A 187 -4.24 -1.63 15.55
CA ASP A 187 -4.60 -2.23 16.84
C ASP A 187 -5.96 -2.95 16.80
N ILE A 188 -6.96 -2.35 16.16
CA ILE A 188 -8.27 -2.99 15.94
C ILE A 188 -8.13 -4.21 15.02
N THR A 189 -7.35 -4.09 13.94
CA THR A 189 -7.14 -5.19 12.99
C THR A 189 -6.46 -6.38 13.68
N TYR A 190 -5.53 -6.12 14.62
CA TYR A 190 -4.92 -7.16 15.43
C TYR A 190 -5.94 -7.97 16.22
N MET A 191 -6.82 -7.30 16.95
CA MET A 191 -7.87 -7.95 17.73
C MET A 191 -8.82 -8.77 16.84
N LEU A 192 -9.15 -8.27 15.66
CA LEU A 192 -10.03 -8.98 14.71
C LEU A 192 -9.38 -10.24 14.12
N VAL A 193 -8.07 -10.20 13.87
CA VAL A 193 -7.32 -11.32 13.27
C VAL A 193 -6.94 -12.37 14.31
N ASP A 194 -6.52 -11.94 15.50
CA ASP A 194 -6.28 -12.81 16.64
C ASP A 194 -7.04 -12.33 17.88
N PRO A 195 -8.25 -12.86 18.14
CA PRO A 195 -9.06 -12.49 19.30
C PRO A 195 -8.48 -12.97 20.63
N ARG A 196 -7.32 -13.65 20.65
CA ARG A 196 -6.56 -13.94 21.88
C ARG A 196 -5.74 -12.75 22.35
N ILE A 197 -5.49 -11.78 21.46
CA ILE A 197 -4.86 -10.51 21.80
C ILE A 197 -5.94 -9.66 22.46
N ASP A 198 -6.07 -9.85 23.77
CA ASP A 198 -6.94 -9.05 24.62
C ASP A 198 -6.08 -7.97 25.30
N PHE A 199 -6.48 -6.70 25.14
CA PHE A 199 -5.79 -5.58 25.77
C PHE A 199 -6.13 -5.46 27.27
N GLU A 200 -7.08 -6.25 27.78
CA GLU A 200 -7.47 -6.25 29.19
C GLU A 200 -6.56 -7.09 30.10
N SER A 201 -5.93 -8.17 29.61
CA SER A 201 -5.13 -9.07 30.45
C SER A 201 -3.65 -8.68 30.52
N ARG A 202 -3.37 -7.57 31.20
CA ARG A 202 -2.04 -7.31 31.76
C ARG A 202 -1.92 -8.05 33.09
N ASP A 203 -1.68 -9.35 33.04
CA ASP A 203 -1.24 -10.08 34.23
C ASP A 203 0.23 -9.74 34.50
N VAL A 204 0.45 -9.04 35.62
CA VAL A 204 1.74 -8.72 36.25
C VAL A 204 2.23 -9.94 37.01
#